data_AF-A0A6M8V9J9-F1
#
_entry.id   AF-A0A6M8V9J9-F1
#
_cell.length_a   1.000
_cell.length_b   1.000
_cell.length_c   1.000
_cell.angle_alpha   90.00
_cell.angle_beta   90.00
_cell.angle_gamma   90.00
#
_symmetry.space_group_name_H-M   'P 1'
#
loop_
_entity.id
_entity.type
_entity.pdbx_description
1 polymer ?
#
loop_
_entity_poly.entity_id
_entity_poly.type
_entity_poly.pdbx_seq_one_letter_code
_entity_poly.pdbx_strand_id
1 'polypeptide(L)'
;MTQIEKKIKHIAPVFEVKCVPCHNDQRSDGGVNLSSWTNVTDPRLIIPGDDSSSVLVWTIERTYKPMPPLESLKRNHINGVRTWIREGAQYN
;
A
#
# COMPACT_ATOMS: atom_id res chain seq x y z
N MET A 1 1.98 -21.06 11.59
CA MET A 1 1.86 -19.79 10.84
C MET A 1 0.60 -19.85 10.01
N THR A 2 -0.31 -18.93 10.24
CA THR A 2 -1.53 -18.83 9.43
C THR A 2 -1.18 -18.28 8.04
N GLN A 3 -2.05 -18.46 7.06
CA GLN A 3 -1.82 -17.91 5.71
C GLN A 3 -1.77 -16.38 5.71
N ILE A 4 -2.33 -15.73 6.74
CA ILE A 4 -2.40 -14.28 6.88
C ILE A 4 -1.03 -13.72 7.32
N GLU A 5 -0.39 -14.32 8.33
CA GLU A 5 0.95 -13.93 8.80
C GLU A 5 2.03 -14.04 7.70
N LYS A 6 1.90 -15.04 6.80
CA LYS A 6 2.80 -15.17 5.64
C LYS A 6 2.64 -14.04 4.63
N LYS A 7 1.41 -13.56 4.41
CA LYS A 7 1.12 -12.53 3.40
C LYS A 7 1.65 -11.17 3.83
N ILE A 8 1.49 -10.80 5.11
CA ILE A 8 2.09 -9.57 5.65
C ILE A 8 3.60 -9.55 5.45
N LYS A 9 4.29 -10.68 5.68
CA LYS A 9 5.74 -10.79 5.43
C LYS A 9 6.16 -10.54 3.98
N HIS A 10 5.26 -10.78 3.01
CA HIS A 10 5.54 -10.54 1.61
C HIS A 10 5.19 -9.12 1.16
N ILE A 11 4.21 -8.48 1.80
CA ILE A 11 3.76 -7.15 1.43
C ILE A 11 4.47 -6.03 2.21
N ALA A 12 4.85 -6.26 3.48
CA ALA A 12 5.57 -5.29 4.31
C ALA A 12 6.81 -4.71 3.61
N PRO A 13 7.69 -5.54 3.00
CA PRO A 13 8.90 -5.03 2.38
C PRO A 13 8.60 -4.11 1.18
N VAL A 14 7.44 -4.26 0.52
CA VAL A 14 7.04 -3.35 -0.55
C VAL A 14 6.79 -1.96 0.00
N PHE A 15 6.02 -1.84 1.09
CA PHE A 15 5.76 -0.55 1.72
C PHE A 15 7.04 0.08 2.29
N GLU A 16 7.85 -0.70 3.01
CA GLU A 16 9.10 -0.24 3.62
C GLU A 16 10.09 0.31 2.58
N VAL A 17 10.24 -0.37 1.44
CA VAL A 17 11.24 0.00 0.43
C VAL A 17 10.71 0.98 -0.59
N LYS A 18 9.41 0.95 -0.91
CA LYS A 18 8.83 1.73 -2.02
C LYS A 18 7.95 2.89 -1.60
N CYS A 19 7.49 2.95 -0.35
CA CYS A 19 6.55 3.96 0.11
C CYS A 19 7.11 4.78 1.28
N VAL A 20 7.59 4.11 2.32
CA VAL A 20 8.08 4.73 3.55
C VAL A 20 9.18 5.79 3.34
N PRO A 21 10.10 5.71 2.35
CA PRO A 21 11.11 6.77 2.18
C PRO A 21 10.55 8.19 1.96
N CYS A 22 9.32 8.33 1.46
CA CYS A 22 8.65 9.62 1.24
C CYS A 22 7.34 9.78 2.01
N HIS A 23 6.80 8.70 2.59
CA HIS A 23 5.54 8.68 3.33
C HIS A 23 5.77 8.12 4.74
N ASN A 24 6.33 8.95 5.62
CA ASN A 24 6.65 8.63 7.01
C ASN A 24 6.43 9.85 7.92
N ASP A 25 6.76 9.70 9.20
CA ASP A 25 6.54 10.73 10.23
C ASP A 25 7.39 12.00 10.02
N GLN A 26 8.56 11.87 9.40
CA GLN A 26 9.49 12.98 9.15
C GLN A 26 9.28 13.63 7.78
N ARG A 27 8.81 12.84 6.81
CA ARG A 27 8.51 13.26 5.44
C ARG A 27 7.22 12.61 5.00
N SER A 28 6.16 13.40 4.91
CA SER A 28 4.80 12.96 4.60
C SER A 28 4.33 13.59 3.29
N ASP A 29 4.99 13.25 2.18
CA ASP A 29 4.66 13.78 0.86
C ASP A 29 3.18 13.48 0.55
N GLY A 30 2.46 14.46 -0.01
CA GLY A 30 1.01 14.33 -0.25
C GLY A 30 0.14 14.24 1.01
N GLY A 31 0.69 14.52 2.20
CA GLY A 31 -0.03 14.44 3.48
C GLY A 31 -0.29 13.00 3.95
N VAL A 32 0.46 12.04 3.41
CA VAL A 32 0.28 10.61 3.67
C VAL A 32 1.47 10.08 4.44
N ASN A 33 1.16 9.29 5.47
CA ASN A 33 2.13 8.57 6.29
C ASN A 33 1.82 7.07 6.18
N LEU A 34 2.83 6.27 5.86
CA LEU A 34 2.74 4.81 5.70
C LEU A 34 3.79 4.10 6.55
N SER A 35 4.37 4.77 7.56
CA SER A 35 5.41 4.20 8.44
C SER A 35 4.85 3.19 9.44
N SER A 36 3.53 3.09 9.58
CA SER A 36 2.86 2.11 10.43
C SER A 36 1.70 1.44 9.71
N TRP A 37 1.40 0.19 10.07
CA TRP A 37 0.30 -0.55 9.46
C TRP A 37 -1.07 0.06 9.73
N THR A 38 -1.26 0.68 10.90
CA THR A 38 -2.47 1.46 11.20
C THR A 38 -2.66 2.61 10.22
N ASN A 39 -1.58 3.27 9.80
CA ASN A 39 -1.66 4.36 8.82
C ASN A 39 -1.83 3.83 7.38
N VAL A 40 -1.24 2.67 7.07
CA VAL A 40 -1.43 2.03 5.76
C VAL A 40 -2.89 1.65 5.55
N THR A 41 -3.56 1.14 6.56
CA THR A 41 -4.98 0.73 6.50
C THR A 41 -5.96 1.88 6.76
N ASP A 42 -5.50 3.14 6.62
CA ASP A 42 -6.36 4.30 6.69
C ASP A 42 -7.52 4.17 5.66
N PRO A 43 -8.79 4.33 6.11
CA PRO A 43 -9.96 4.17 5.24
C PRO A 43 -10.03 5.19 4.09
N ARG A 44 -9.24 6.28 4.14
CA ARG A 44 -9.09 7.24 3.05
C ARG A 44 -8.21 6.70 1.91
N LEU A 45 -7.39 5.69 2.18
CA LEU A 45 -6.43 5.11 1.23
C LEU A 45 -6.87 3.74 0.75
N ILE A 46 -7.43 2.93 1.65
CA ILE A 46 -7.75 1.53 1.41
C ILE A 46 -9.18 1.24 1.85
N ILE A 47 -9.89 0.50 1.00
CA ILE A 47 -11.18 -0.12 1.32
C ILE A 47 -10.93 -1.63 1.43
N PRO A 48 -10.91 -2.19 2.64
CA PRO A 48 -10.73 -3.63 2.83
C PRO A 48 -11.77 -4.44 2.03
N GLY A 49 -11.31 -5.39 1.23
CA GLY A 49 -12.16 -6.20 0.35
C GLY A 49 -12.43 -5.60 -1.03
N ASP A 50 -12.11 -4.33 -1.26
CA ASP A 50 -12.31 -3.65 -2.54
C ASP A 50 -11.04 -2.91 -2.99
N ASP A 51 -10.19 -3.63 -3.72
CA ASP A 51 -8.99 -3.06 -4.32
C ASP A 51 -9.31 -2.09 -5.46
N SER A 52 -10.45 -2.27 -6.13
CA SER A 52 -10.84 -1.44 -7.27
C SER A 52 -11.32 -0.05 -6.87
N SER A 53 -11.81 0.11 -5.65
CA SER A 53 -12.23 1.39 -5.08
C SER A 53 -11.20 2.03 -4.13
N SER A 54 -10.06 1.36 -3.93
CA SER A 54 -8.99 1.85 -3.04
C SER A 54 -8.10 2.87 -3.73
N VAL A 55 -7.99 4.08 -3.15
CA VAL A 55 -7.14 5.18 -3.67
C VAL A 55 -5.67 4.76 -3.81
N LEU A 56 -5.17 3.92 -2.90
CA LEU A 56 -3.82 3.38 -3.00
C LEU A 56 -3.60 2.65 -4.34
N VAL A 57 -4.57 1.85 -4.78
CA VAL A 57 -4.48 1.09 -6.04
C VAL A 57 -4.48 2.04 -7.23
N TRP A 58 -5.38 3.02 -7.25
CA TRP A 58 -5.41 4.03 -8.32
C TRP A 58 -4.09 4.81 -8.43
N THR A 59 -3.47 5.10 -7.28
CA THR A 59 -2.22 5.84 -7.21
C THR A 59 -1.04 5.03 -7.74
N ILE A 60 -0.89 3.77 -7.30
CA ILE A 60 0.20 2.90 -7.76
C ILE A 60 0.03 2.43 -9.21
N GLU A 61 -1.20 2.44 -9.73
CA GLU A 61 -1.51 2.19 -11.14
C GLU A 61 -1.50 3.46 -12.00
N ARG A 62 -1.25 4.63 -11.41
CA ARG A 62 -1.19 5.94 -12.07
C ARG A 62 -2.49 6.33 -12.81
N THR A 63 -3.64 5.88 -12.32
CA THR A 63 -4.96 6.27 -12.86
C THR A 63 -5.58 7.46 -12.13
N TYR A 64 -4.94 7.93 -11.05
CA TYR A 64 -5.36 9.09 -10.28
C TYR A 64 -4.25 10.16 -10.25
N LYS A 65 -3.77 10.54 -9.05
CA LYS A 65 -2.70 11.52 -8.87
C LYS A 65 -1.33 10.84 -9.02
N PRO A 66 -0.41 11.37 -9.84
CA PRO A 66 0.92 10.80 -9.96
C PRO A 66 1.70 11.00 -8.65
N MET A 67 2.19 9.89 -8.10
CA MET A 67 3.15 9.90 -6.99
C MET A 67 4.56 9.78 -7.59
N PRO A 68 5.51 10.69 -7.26
CA PRO A 68 6.93 10.47 -7.50
C PRO A 68 7.45 9.27 -6.70
N PRO A 69 8.48 8.54 -7.18
CA PRO A 69 9.14 8.71 -8.48
C PRO A 69 8.23 8.36 -9.66
N LEU A 70 8.53 8.88 -10.85
CA LEU A 70 7.77 8.57 -12.07
C LEU A 70 8.01 7.14 -12.58
N GLU A 71 9.01 6.44 -12.05
CA GLU A 71 9.19 5.01 -12.30
C GLU A 71 8.01 4.23 -11.73
N SER A 72 7.42 3.35 -12.54
CA SER A 72 6.30 2.52 -12.09
C SER A 72 6.78 1.38 -11.19
N LEU A 73 5.96 1.06 -10.19
CA LEU A 73 6.12 -0.16 -9.40
C LEU A 73 6.10 -1.39 -10.32
N LYS A 74 6.89 -2.40 -9.97
CA LYS A 74 6.85 -3.69 -10.69
C LYS A 74 5.45 -4.30 -10.57
N ARG A 75 5.00 -4.97 -11.64
CA ARG A 75 3.66 -5.55 -11.72
C ARG A 75 3.35 -6.52 -10.58
N ASN A 76 4.34 -7.31 -10.14
CA ASN A 76 4.19 -8.22 -9.01
C ASN A 76 3.95 -7.49 -7.67
N HIS A 77 4.55 -6.31 -7.46
CA HIS A 77 4.29 -5.50 -6.26
C HIS A 77 2.86 -4.96 -6.28
N ILE A 78 2.41 -4.41 -7.42
CA ILE A 78 1.04 -3.93 -7.60
C ILE A 78 0.04 -5.06 -7.35
N ASN A 79 0.25 -6.23 -7.98
CA ASN A 79 -0.61 -7.39 -7.80
C ASN A 79 -0.63 -7.87 -6.34
N GLY A 80 0.51 -7.81 -5.64
CA GLY A 80 0.61 -8.13 -4.22
C GLY A 80 -0.25 -7.20 -3.36
N VAL A 81 -0.12 -5.88 -3.55
CA VAL A 81 -0.94 -4.87 -2.85
C VAL A 81 -2.42 -5.11 -3.13
N ARG A 82 -2.81 -5.28 -4.40
CA ARG A 82 -4.21 -5.52 -4.79
C ARG A 82 -4.77 -6.77 -4.13
N THR A 83 -4.01 -7.86 -4.12
CA THR A 83 -4.43 -9.13 -3.52
C THR A 83 -4.62 -8.98 -2.02
N TRP A 84 -3.67 -8.36 -1.34
CA TRP A 84 -3.77 -8.09 0.10
C TRP A 84 -5.00 -7.23 0.44
N ILE A 85 -5.30 -6.19 -0.35
CA ILE A 85 -6.50 -5.38 -0.14
C ILE A 85 -7.78 -6.19 -0.35
N ARG A 86 -7.91 -6.95 -1.44
CA ARG A 86 -9.08 -7.83 -1.70
C ARG A 86 -9.31 -8.84 -0.59
N GLU A 87 -8.25 -9.29 0.06
CA GLU A 87 -8.31 -10.24 1.17
C GLU A 87 -8.61 -9.57 2.52
N GLY A 88 -8.93 -8.26 2.51
CA GLY A 88 -9.38 -7.54 3.68
C GLY A 88 -8.32 -6.69 4.37
N ALA A 89 -7.16 -6.46 3.72
CA ALA A 89 -6.12 -5.55 4.19
C ALA A 89 -5.71 -5.78 5.67
N GLN A 90 -5.75 -7.02 6.13
CA GLN A 90 -5.56 -7.33 7.55
C GLN A 90 -4.09 -7.25 7.94
N TYR A 91 -3.85 -6.84 9.19
CA TYR A 91 -2.54 -6.82 9.86
C TYR A 91 -2.63 -7.72 11.09
N ASN A 92 -2.33 -9.01 10.92
CA ASN A 92 -2.36 -10.03 11.95
C ASN A 92 -1.41 -11.19 11.60
#